data_AF-A0A318IGH7-F1
#
_entry.id   AF-A0A318IGH7-F1
#
_cell.length_a   1.000
_cell.length_b   1.000
_cell.length_c   1.000
_cell.angle_alpha   90.00
_cell.angle_beta   90.00
_cell.angle_gamma   90.00
#
_symmetry.space_group_name_H-M   'P 1'
#
loop_
_entity.id
_entity.type
_entity.pdbx_description
1 polymer ?
#
loop_
_entity_poly.entity_id
_entity_poly.type
_entity_poly.pdbx_seq_one_letter_code
_entity_poly.pdbx_strand_id
1 'polypeptide(L)'
;MKAIAKIGSLITNRDKMMILRNLSRIMDIRVIDLDIDTGKLIILYYSPIALEQVKQELWRIGYPIGQFKFLSRLSPNLHSEGSTETAIA
;
A
#
# COMPACT_ATOMS: atom_id res chain seq x y z
N MET A 1 5.06 -6.77 2.22
CA MET A 1 3.58 -6.74 2.09
C MET A 1 3.18 -5.53 1.27
N LYS A 2 1.96 -5.49 0.74
CA LYS A 2 1.47 -4.35 -0.04
C LYS A 2 0.33 -3.69 0.71
N ALA A 3 0.26 -2.37 0.66
CA ALA A 3 -0.86 -1.63 1.21
C ALA A 3 -1.32 -0.53 0.25
N ILE A 4 -2.60 -0.19 0.39
CA ILE A 4 -3.22 0.95 -0.26
C ILE A 4 -3.67 1.90 0.84
N ALA A 5 -3.17 3.13 0.78
CA ALA A 5 -3.59 4.22 1.63
C ALA A 5 -4.39 5.24 0.81
N LYS A 6 -5.39 5.85 1.43
CA LYS A 6 -6.03 7.06 0.95
C LYS A 6 -5.56 8.21 1.83
N ILE A 7 -4.73 9.07 1.25
CA ILE A 7 -4.36 10.35 1.84
C ILE A 7 -5.35 11.41 1.33
N GLY A 8 -5.39 12.57 2.00
CA GLY A 8 -6.19 13.70 1.51
C GLY A 8 -5.88 14.02 0.05
N SER A 9 -6.83 14.61 -0.66
CA SER A 9 -6.66 15.05 -2.05
C SER A 9 -5.38 15.88 -2.18
N LEU A 10 -4.47 15.45 -3.05
CA LEU A 10 -3.24 16.18 -3.31
C LEU A 10 -3.58 17.39 -4.17
N ILE A 11 -3.03 18.54 -3.79
CA ILE A 11 -3.42 19.82 -4.40
C ILE A 11 -2.52 20.10 -5.60
N THR A 12 -1.26 19.66 -5.56
CA THR A 12 -0.27 19.96 -6.59
C THR A 12 0.75 18.85 -6.86
N ASN A 13 1.41 18.89 -8.02
CA ASN A 13 2.60 18.07 -8.30
C ASN A 13 3.74 18.30 -7.30
N ARG A 14 3.83 19.49 -6.71
CA ARG A 14 4.82 19.82 -5.67
C ARG A 14 4.57 18.96 -4.42
N ASP A 15 3.31 18.76 -4.06
CA ASP A 15 2.92 17.93 -2.91
C ASP A 15 3.27 16.47 -3.14
N LYS A 16 2.99 15.95 -4.35
CA LYS A 16 3.42 14.62 -4.77
C LYS A 16 4.93 14.44 -4.60
N MET A 17 5.73 15.36 -5.11
CA MET A 17 7.19 15.30 -4.99
C MET A 17 7.66 15.36 -3.53
N MET A 18 7.02 16.18 -2.70
CA MET A 18 7.33 16.26 -1.28
C MET A 18 7.04 14.93 -0.56
N ILE A 19 5.90 14.31 -0.82
CA ILE A 19 5.53 13.02 -0.23
C ILE A 19 6.53 11.94 -0.66
N LEU A 20 6.77 11.80 -1.96
CA LEU A 20 7.70 10.79 -2.49
C LEU A 20 9.09 10.93 -1.87
N ARG A 21 9.61 12.16 -1.79
CA ARG A 21 10.93 12.46 -1.22
C ARG A 21 11.02 12.11 0.28
N ASN A 22 9.94 12.30 1.03
CA ASN A 22 9.94 11.98 2.46
C ASN A 22 9.81 10.48 2.69
N LEU A 23 8.88 9.82 1.99
CA LEU A 23 8.68 8.38 2.11
C LEU A 23 9.88 7.56 1.61
N SER A 24 10.63 8.06 0.63
CA SER A 24 11.83 7.38 0.13
C SER A 24 12.98 7.31 1.15
N ARG A 25 12.91 8.07 2.25
CA ARG A 25 13.91 8.03 3.34
C ARG A 25 13.57 7.01 4.42
N ILE A 26 12.35 6.47 4.41
CA ILE A 26 11.92 5.46 5.36
C ILE A 26 12.47 4.12 4.86
N MET A 27 13.34 3.51 5.65
CA MET A 27 13.85 2.17 5.37
C MET A 27 12.67 1.20 5.24
N ASP A 28 12.84 0.14 4.43
CA ASP A 28 11.83 -0.90 4.26
C ASP A 28 10.51 -0.46 3.63
N ILE A 29 10.46 0.75 3.05
CA ILE A 29 9.32 1.26 2.27
C ILE A 29 9.71 1.43 0.81
N ARG A 30 8.79 1.03 -0.08
CA ARG A 30 8.85 1.37 -1.50
C ARG A 30 7.50 1.91 -1.96
N VAL A 31 7.48 3.14 -2.45
CA VAL A 31 6.29 3.69 -3.11
C VAL A 31 6.19 3.07 -4.51
N ILE A 32 5.02 2.52 -4.81
CA ILE A 32 4.70 1.93 -6.12
C ILE A 32 3.97 2.94 -6.99
N ASP A 33 3.01 3.64 -6.39
CA ASP A 33 2.21 4.62 -7.09
C ASP A 33 1.66 5.67 -6.13
N LEU A 34 1.49 6.88 -6.64
CA LEU A 34 0.84 7.99 -5.96
C LEU A 34 0.03 8.79 -6.98
N ASP A 35 -1.29 8.61 -6.88
CA ASP A 35 -2.29 9.30 -7.68
C ASP A 35 -2.70 10.61 -6.98
N ILE A 36 -2.52 11.73 -7.68
CA ILE A 36 -2.78 13.09 -7.17
C ILE A 36 -4.28 13.35 -7.10
N ASP A 37 -5.02 12.92 -8.12
CA ASP A 37 -6.44 13.22 -8.29
C ASP A 37 -7.26 12.47 -7.24
N THR A 38 -6.87 11.23 -6.95
CA THR A 38 -7.61 10.38 -5.99
C THR A 38 -7.02 10.37 -4.58
N GLY A 39 -5.78 10.86 -4.39
CA GLY A 39 -5.04 10.74 -3.14
C GLY A 39 -4.69 9.28 -2.79
N LYS A 40 -4.64 8.40 -3.80
CA LYS A 40 -4.35 6.98 -3.60
C LYS A 40 -2.84 6.74 -3.59
N LEU A 41 -2.34 6.24 -2.47
CA LEU A 41 -0.95 5.88 -2.26
C LEU A 41 -0.81 4.36 -2.17
N ILE A 42 0.02 3.78 -3.03
CA ILE A 42 0.31 2.34 -3.02
C ILE A 42 1.76 2.15 -2.59
N ILE A 43 1.96 1.38 -1.50
CA ILE A 43 3.30 1.11 -0.96
C ILE A 43 3.54 -0.39 -0.79
N LEU A 44 4.80 -0.78 -0.93
CA LEU A 44 5.33 -2.00 -0.35
C LEU A 44 6.03 -1.66 0.96
N TYR A 45 5.88 -2.51 1.95
CA TYR A 45 6.55 -2.39 3.24
C TYR A 45 7.07 -3.76 3.71
N TYR A 46 8.25 -3.80 4.31
CA TYR A 46 8.86 -5.04 4.82
C TYR A 46 8.52 -5.33 6.28
N SER A 47 8.33 -4.29 7.10
CA SER A 47 8.06 -4.38 8.54
C SER A 47 6.84 -3.55 8.96
N PRO A 48 6.05 -3.99 9.98
CA PRO A 48 5.00 -3.17 10.58
C PRO A 48 5.52 -1.83 11.13
N ILE A 49 6.77 -1.78 11.62
CA ILE A 49 7.39 -0.56 12.13
C ILE A 49 7.56 0.47 11.01
N ALA A 50 8.02 0.03 9.84
CA ALA A 50 8.18 0.89 8.67
C ALA A 50 6.83 1.50 8.26
N LEU A 51 5.74 0.73 8.39
CA LEU A 51 4.41 1.26 8.12
C LEU A 51 3.98 2.33 9.14
N GLU A 52 4.31 2.17 10.41
CA GLU A 52 4.01 3.19 11.42
C GLU A 52 4.79 4.48 11.16
N GLN A 53 6.05 4.36 10.74
CA GLN A 53 6.86 5.51 10.31
C GLN A 53 6.22 6.24 9.12
N VAL A 54 5.63 5.52 8.16
CA VAL A 54 4.89 6.15 7.03
C VAL A 54 3.71 6.98 7.55
N LYS A 55 2.91 6.44 8.48
CA LYS A 55 1.77 7.17 9.04
C LYS A 55 2.21 8.45 9.75
N GLN A 56 3.25 8.34 10.58
CA GLN A 56 3.81 9.46 11.33
C GLN A 56 4.35 10.54 10.39
N GLU A 57 5.13 10.14 9.39
CA GLU A 57 5.73 11.07 8.44
C GLU A 57 4.67 11.79 7.61
N LEU A 58 3.67 11.06 7.10
CA LEU A 58 2.55 11.63 6.36
C LEU A 58 1.73 12.62 7.19
N TRP A 59 1.46 12.30 8.46
CA TRP A 59 0.81 13.22 9.39
C TRP A 59 1.64 14.48 9.60
N ARG A 60 2.96 14.33 9.82
CA ARG A 60 3.92 15.43 10.02
C ARG A 60 3.98 16.40 8.85
N ILE A 61 3.84 15.92 7.62
CA ILE A 61 3.87 16.76 6.40
C ILE A 61 2.48 17.23 5.93
N GLY A 62 1.43 16.98 6.71
CA GLY A 62 0.08 17.49 6.43
C GLY A 62 -0.79 16.61 5.52
N TYR A 63 -0.42 15.35 5.28
CA TYR A 63 -1.17 14.40 4.45
C TYR A 63 -1.56 13.14 5.24
N PRO A 64 -2.27 13.26 6.38
CA PRO A 64 -2.61 12.11 7.20
C PRO A 64 -3.41 11.06 6.40
N ILE A 65 -3.19 9.79 6.73
CA ILE A 65 -3.93 8.69 6.10
C ILE A 65 -5.34 8.63 6.69
N GLY A 66 -6.36 8.77 5.84
CA GLY A 66 -7.76 8.62 6.24
C GLY A 66 -8.26 7.18 6.16
N GLN A 67 -7.85 6.44 5.13
CA GLN A 67 -8.21 5.01 4.98
C GLN A 67 -6.98 4.19 4.63
N PHE A 68 -6.89 2.99 5.21
CA PHE A 68 -5.75 2.11 5.00
C PHE A 68 -6.23 0.66 4.79
N LYS A 69 -5.79 0.03 3.70
CA LYS A 69 -6.12 -1.36 3.37
C LYS A 69 -4.85 -2.17 3.15
N PHE A 70 -4.76 -3.28 3.87
CA PHE A 70 -3.72 -4.27 3.68
C PHE A 70 -4.10 -5.17 2.51
N LEU A 71 -3.17 -5.35 1.56
CA LEU A 71 -3.28 -6.37 0.55
C LEU A 71 -2.44 -7.55 1.01
N SER A 72 -3.11 -8.62 1.44
CA SER A 72 -2.48 -9.89 1.78
C SER A 72 -1.58 -10.34 0.63
N ARG A 73 -0.44 -10.98 0.92
CA ARG A 73 0.23 -11.78 -0.10
C ARG A 73 -0.79 -12.84 -0.51
N LEU A 74 -1.03 -13.01 -1.82
CA LEU A 74 -1.73 -14.17 -2.34
C LEU A 74 -1.18 -15.41 -1.60
N SER A 75 -2.07 -16.15 -0.94
CA SER A 75 -1.76 -17.50 -0.49
C SER A 75 -1.28 -18.27 -1.73
N PRO A 76 -0.04 -18.80 -1.79
CA PRO A 76 0.26 -19.79 -2.79
C PRO A 76 -0.58 -21.01 -2.41
N ASN A 77 -1.64 -21.29 -3.16
CA ASN A 77 -2.37 -22.54 -3.02
C ASN A 77 -1.37 -23.70 -3.24
N LEU A 78 -1.03 -24.39 -2.16
CA LEU A 78 -0.18 -25.58 -2.13
C LEU A 78 -1.05 -26.80 -1.77
N HIS A 79 -1.68 -27.36 -2.81
CA HIS A 79 -2.15 -28.76 -3.00
C HIS A 79 -2.91 -28.75 -4.34
N SER A 80 -2.44 -29.27 -5.46
CA SER A 80 -1.92 -30.61 -5.81
C SER A 80 -2.92 -31.75 -5.55
N GLU A 81 -3.37 -32.32 -6.68
CA GLU A 81 -4.08 -33.60 -6.87
C GLU A 81 -5.48 -33.72 -6.26
N GLY A 82 -6.48 -34.32 -6.88
CA GLY A 82 -6.60 -35.11 -8.11
C GLY A 82 -8.03 -35.65 -8.17
N SER A 83 -8.53 -35.90 -9.38
CA SER A 83 -9.59 -36.84 -9.76
C SER A 83 -10.74 -37.12 -8.77
N THR A 84 -11.96 -36.75 -9.15
CA THR A 84 -13.05 -37.73 -9.34
C THR A 84 -14.18 -37.13 -10.17
N GLU A 85 -14.49 -37.83 -11.26
CA GLU A 85 -15.80 -37.85 -11.90
C GLU A 85 -16.92 -37.98 -10.87
N THR A 86 -18.03 -37.27 -11.04
CA THR A 86 -19.35 -37.95 -11.08
C THR A 86 -20.34 -37.08 -11.85
N ALA A 87 -20.95 -37.71 -12.85
CA ALA A 87 -22.10 -37.22 -13.59
C ALA A 87 -23.40 -37.32 -12.76
N ILE A 88 -24.46 -36.76 -13.34
CA ILE A 88 -25.90 -37.04 -13.16
C ILE A 88 -26.61 -36.56 -11.88
N ALA A 89 -27.55 -35.64 -12.05
CA ALA A 89 -28.99 -35.89 -11.89
C ALA A 89 -29.78 -34.89 -12.75
#